data_AF-A0A2G9HZL6-F1
#
_entry.id   AF-A0A2G9HZL6-F1
#
_cell.length_a   1.000
_cell.length_b   1.000
_cell.length_c   1.000
_cell.angle_alpha   90.00
_cell.angle_beta   90.00
_cell.angle_gamma   90.00
#
_symmetry.space_group_name_H-M   'P 1'
#
loop_
_entity.id
_entity.type
_entity.pdbx_description
1 polymer ?
#
loop_
_entity_poly.entity_id
_entity_poly.type
_entity_poly.pdbx_seq_one_letter_code
_entity_poly.pdbx_strand_id
1 'polypeptide(L)'
;MPGLRAPSDYTEEPPRDPALVINSKEPFNAEPRRSDLISSYVTPVEFFYKRNHGPIPVVDDIDKYSVSITGLIGTSKELFMKDIWKLPKYTVTATLQVYSHFLYQVVLVHMALLICL
;
A
#
# COMPACT_ATOMS: atom_id res chain seq x y z
N MET A 1 -3.37 -12.17 20.29
CA MET A 1 -2.31 -11.42 19.59
C MET A 1 -2.98 -10.65 18.47
N PRO A 2 -2.70 -9.34 18.30
CA PRO A 2 -3.14 -8.63 17.09
C PRO A 2 -2.58 -9.36 15.86
N GLY A 3 -3.38 -9.53 14.80
CA GLY A 3 -2.96 -10.25 13.57
C GLY A 3 -1.88 -9.54 12.74
N LEU A 4 -1.40 -8.40 13.22
CA LEU A 4 -0.40 -7.55 12.57
C LEU A 4 0.53 -6.97 13.64
N ARG A 5 1.81 -6.89 13.29
CA ARG A 5 2.87 -6.26 14.09
C ARG A 5 3.50 -5.14 13.27
N ALA A 6 3.81 -4.03 13.94
CA ALA A 6 4.54 -2.91 13.35
C ALA A 6 5.99 -2.95 13.86
N PRO A 7 6.98 -3.34 13.03
CA PRO A 7 8.38 -3.28 13.41
C PRO A 7 8.84 -1.85 13.73
N SER A 8 9.83 -1.73 14.62
CA SER A 8 10.52 -0.46 14.92
C SER A 8 11.84 -0.29 14.16
N ASP A 9 12.25 -1.31 13.41
CA ASP A 9 13.44 -1.34 12.56
C ASP A 9 13.10 -1.87 11.16
N TYR A 10 14.10 -1.91 10.27
CA TYR A 10 13.94 -2.23 8.85
C TYR A 10 14.43 -3.64 8.47
N THR A 11 14.56 -4.55 9.45
CA THR A 11 15.15 -5.89 9.20
C THR A 11 14.24 -6.82 8.42
N GLU A 12 12.91 -6.63 8.52
CA GLU A 12 11.88 -7.45 7.85
C GLU A 12 11.30 -6.75 6.59
N GLU A 13 12.04 -5.78 6.04
CA GLU A 13 11.62 -5.05 4.85
C GLU A 13 11.48 -5.97 3.62
N PRO A 14 10.37 -5.92 2.86
CA PRO A 14 10.18 -6.78 1.70
C PRO A 14 11.18 -6.45 0.57
N PRO A 15 11.43 -7.39 -0.36
CA PRO A 15 12.24 -7.11 -1.53
C PRO A 15 11.53 -6.16 -2.50
N ARG A 16 12.31 -5.39 -3.26
CA ARG A 16 11.80 -4.49 -4.32
C ARG A 16 12.59 -4.65 -5.59
N ASP A 17 11.97 -4.26 -6.70
CA ASP A 17 12.62 -4.30 -8.01
C ASP A 17 13.87 -3.40 -8.04
N PRO A 18 15.03 -3.91 -8.48
CA PRO A 18 16.29 -3.17 -8.49
C PRO A 18 16.33 -2.04 -9.53
N ALA A 19 15.42 -1.99 -10.49
CA ALA A 19 15.37 -0.94 -11.50
C ALA A 19 14.77 0.37 -10.98
N LEU A 20 14.09 0.34 -9.82
CA LEU A 20 13.56 1.53 -9.15
C LEU A 20 14.66 2.53 -8.79
N VAL A 21 14.36 3.81 -8.94
CA VAL A 21 15.20 4.90 -8.46
C VAL A 21 14.92 5.09 -6.97
N ILE A 22 15.88 4.69 -6.13
CA ILE A 22 15.77 4.76 -4.68
C ILE A 22 16.12 6.18 -4.21
N ASN A 23 15.14 6.86 -3.63
CA ASN A 23 15.29 8.20 -3.06
C ASN A 23 15.63 8.15 -1.56
N SER A 24 15.17 7.11 -0.86
CA SER A 24 15.53 6.81 0.53
C SER A 24 15.45 5.31 0.76
N LYS A 25 16.39 4.74 1.52
CA LYS A 25 16.38 3.32 1.89
C LYS A 25 15.54 3.05 3.14
N GLU A 26 15.61 3.93 4.14
CA GLU A 26 15.00 3.75 5.45
C GLU A 26 14.45 5.10 5.96
N PRO A 27 13.14 5.35 5.89
CA PRO A 27 12.13 4.47 5.30
C PRO A 27 12.26 4.37 3.77
N PHE A 28 11.89 3.21 3.23
CA PHE A 28 12.05 2.94 1.80
C PHE A 28 11.12 3.85 0.98
N ASN A 29 11.71 4.71 0.15
CA ASN A 29 11.00 5.55 -0.81
C ASN A 29 11.69 5.46 -2.16
N ALA A 30 10.94 5.08 -3.19
CA ALA A 30 11.49 4.86 -4.52
C ALA A 30 10.44 5.11 -5.60
N GLU A 31 10.90 5.42 -6.80
CA GLU A 31 10.06 5.71 -7.96
C GLU A 31 10.51 4.94 -9.22
N PRO A 32 9.62 4.67 -10.17
CA PRO A 32 10.03 4.13 -11.47
C PRO A 32 10.86 5.15 -12.26
N ARG A 33 11.67 4.68 -13.20
CA ARG A 33 12.29 5.58 -14.19
C ARG A 33 11.20 6.16 -15.08
N ARG A 34 11.45 7.34 -15.64
CA ARG A 34 10.48 8.03 -16.51
C ARG A 34 10.03 7.20 -17.71
N SER A 35 10.94 6.40 -18.29
CA SER A 35 10.63 5.48 -19.39
C SER A 35 9.63 4.41 -18.97
N ASP A 36 9.81 3.86 -17.77
CA ASP A 36 9.03 2.74 -17.25
C ASP A 36 7.64 3.23 -16.81
N LEU A 37 7.58 4.46 -16.29
CA LEU A 37 6.34 5.11 -15.86
C LEU A 37 5.30 5.23 -16.99
N ILE A 38 5.74 5.53 -18.21
CA ILE A 38 4.86 5.75 -19.37
C ILE A 38 4.73 4.53 -20.27
N SER A 39 5.36 3.41 -19.90
CA SER A 39 5.41 2.18 -20.70
C SER A 39 4.04 1.51 -20.86
N SER A 40 3.10 1.80 -19.95
CA SER A 40 1.79 1.18 -19.86
C SER A 40 0.78 2.16 -19.27
N TYR A 41 -0.49 2.00 -19.64
CA TYR A 41 -1.56 2.82 -19.08
C TYR A 41 -1.73 2.54 -17.58
N VAL A 42 -1.82 1.27 -17.18
CA VAL A 42 -1.81 0.83 -15.78
C VAL A 42 -0.38 0.45 -15.42
N THR A 43 0.20 1.12 -14.43
CA THR A 43 1.58 0.85 -14.01
C THR A 43 1.68 -0.51 -13.30
N PRO A 44 2.64 -1.38 -13.68
CA PRO A 44 2.88 -2.64 -12.98
C PRO A 44 3.24 -2.42 -11.51
N VAL A 45 2.87 -3.36 -10.63
CA VAL A 45 3.02 -3.22 -9.17
C VAL A 45 4.49 -3.05 -8.76
N GLU A 46 5.39 -3.76 -9.44
CA GLU A 46 6.84 -3.67 -9.29
C GLU A 46 7.37 -2.24 -9.57
N PHE A 47 6.75 -1.51 -10.50
CA PHE A 47 7.10 -0.15 -10.90
C PHE A 47 6.23 0.94 -10.28
N PHE A 48 5.17 0.56 -9.55
CA PHE A 48 4.41 1.52 -8.78
C PHE A 48 5.32 2.22 -7.75
N TYR A 49 5.20 3.52 -7.54
CA TYR A 49 6.09 4.21 -6.60
C TYR A 49 5.89 3.67 -5.18
N LYS A 50 6.96 3.67 -4.36
CA LYS A 50 6.93 3.29 -2.95
C LYS A 50 7.12 4.56 -2.14
N ARG A 51 6.16 4.91 -1.28
CA ARG A 51 6.30 6.02 -0.34
C ARG A 51 5.96 5.56 1.08
N ASN A 52 6.99 5.34 1.90
CA ASN A 52 6.84 4.91 3.28
C ASN A 52 7.35 5.98 4.25
N HIS A 53 6.69 6.07 5.40
CA HIS A 53 7.08 6.95 6.51
C HIS A 53 7.79 6.20 7.65
N GLY A 54 7.73 4.86 7.65
CA GLY A 54 8.39 3.97 8.61
C GLY A 54 8.52 2.56 8.03
N PRO A 55 8.90 1.57 8.86
CA PRO A 55 8.97 0.17 8.46
C PRO A 55 7.62 -0.36 7.97
N ILE A 56 7.67 -1.32 7.04
CA ILE A 56 6.46 -2.00 6.57
C ILE A 56 5.92 -2.93 7.67
N PRO A 57 4.64 -2.84 8.07
CA PRO A 57 4.05 -3.77 9.01
C PRO A 57 4.05 -5.21 8.49
N VAL A 58 4.23 -6.17 9.40
CA VAL A 58 4.17 -7.60 9.12
C VAL A 58 2.82 -8.15 9.55
N VAL A 59 2.14 -8.84 8.63
CA VAL A 59 0.88 -9.54 8.93
C VAL A 59 1.24 -10.94 9.41
N ASP A 60 1.09 -11.19 10.72
CA ASP A 60 1.38 -12.49 11.34
C ASP A 60 0.20 -13.46 11.19
N ASP A 61 -1.04 -12.95 11.21
CA ASP A 61 -2.26 -13.75 11.12
C ASP A 61 -3.41 -12.90 10.53
N ILE A 62 -3.72 -13.14 9.25
CA ILE A 62 -4.75 -12.39 8.51
C ILE A 62 -6.16 -12.58 9.08
N ASP A 63 -6.45 -13.73 9.69
CA ASP A 63 -7.78 -14.03 10.26
C ASP A 63 -8.01 -13.27 11.58
N LYS A 64 -6.92 -12.87 12.25
CA LYS A 64 -6.94 -12.03 13.46
C LYS A 64 -6.79 -10.54 13.17
N TYR A 65 -6.47 -10.15 11.94
CA TYR A 65 -6.39 -8.73 11.57
C TYR A 65 -7.80 -8.14 11.45
N SER A 66 -8.01 -6.99 12.11
CA SER A 66 -9.25 -6.23 12.07
C SER A 66 -9.00 -4.75 11.86
N VAL A 67 -10.00 -4.08 11.30
CA VAL A 67 -10.10 -2.62 11.19
C VAL A 67 -11.13 -2.13 12.19
N SER A 68 -10.68 -1.26 13.10
CA SER A 68 -11.54 -0.59 14.07
C SER A 68 -12.16 0.67 13.45
N ILE A 69 -13.47 0.72 13.35
CA ILE A 69 -14.23 1.89 12.94
C ILE A 69 -14.79 2.53 14.21
N THR A 70 -14.29 3.72 14.53
CA THR A 70 -14.62 4.50 15.73
C THR A 70 -14.98 5.94 15.36
N GLY A 71 -15.33 6.78 16.35
CA GLY A 71 -15.64 8.20 16.15
C GLY A 71 -17.11 8.53 16.43
N LEU A 72 -17.70 9.44 15.64
CA LEU A 72 -19.09 9.89 15.78
C LEU A 72 -20.08 8.87 15.20
N ILE A 73 -19.98 7.63 15.66
CA ILE A 73 -20.88 6.54 15.34
C ILE A 73 -21.52 6.02 16.63
N GLY A 74 -22.77 5.55 16.56
CA GLY A 74 -23.48 5.11 17.77
C GLY A 74 -22.79 3.94 18.50
N THR A 75 -22.12 3.05 17.77
CA THR A 75 -21.38 1.93 18.36
C THR A 75 -20.14 1.64 17.51
N SER A 76 -18.99 1.53 18.18
CA SER A 76 -17.73 1.10 17.56
C SER A 76 -17.89 -0.26 16.88
N LYS A 77 -17.24 -0.45 15.73
CA LYS A 77 -17.28 -1.71 14.99
C LYS A 77 -15.87 -2.19 14.69
N GLU A 78 -15.66 -3.49 14.89
CA GLU A 78 -14.48 -4.19 14.41
C GLU A 78 -14.86 -4.96 13.14
N LEU A 79 -14.14 -4.74 12.04
CA LEU A 79 -14.29 -5.49 10.80
C LEU A 79 -13.08 -6.38 10.58
N PHE A 80 -13.26 -7.69 10.60
CA PHE A 80 -12.21 -8.65 10.23
C PHE A 80 -12.14 -8.80 8.71
N MET A 81 -11.03 -9.31 8.17
CA MET A 81 -10.88 -9.51 6.72
C MET A 81 -12.02 -10.34 6.10
N LYS A 82 -12.48 -11.39 6.80
CA LYS A 82 -13.65 -12.20 6.39
C LYS A 82 -14.93 -11.39 6.24
N ASP A 83 -15.09 -10.30 6.98
CA ASP A 83 -16.27 -9.44 6.93
C ASP A 83 -16.14 -8.46 5.77
N ILE A 84 -14.94 -7.93 5.54
CA ILE A 84 -14.64 -7.03 4.42
C ILE A 84 -14.79 -7.76 3.08
N TRP A 85 -14.33 -9.03 2.99
CA TRP A 85 -14.49 -9.87 1.79
C TRP A 85 -15.94 -10.18 1.41
N LYS A 86 -16.88 -10.06 2.34
CA LYS A 86 -18.32 -10.26 2.07
C LYS A 86 -19.01 -9.00 1.54
N LEU A 87 -18.36 -7.84 1.61
CA LEU A 87 -18.92 -6.60 1.08
C LEU A 87 -18.94 -6.64 -0.46
N PRO A 88 -19.87 -5.91 -1.12
CA PRO A 88 -19.88 -5.82 -2.57
C PRO A 88 -18.54 -5.30 -3.12
N LYS A 89 -17.94 -6.07 -4.04
CA LYS A 89 -16.65 -5.74 -4.64
C LYS A 89 -16.82 -4.74 -5.78
N TYR A 90 -16.00 -3.69 -5.77
CA TYR A 90 -15.89 -2.72 -6.85
C TYR A 90 -14.45 -2.64 -7.35
N THR A 91 -14.29 -2.47 -8.67
CA THR A 91 -12.98 -2.25 -9.31
C THR A 91 -12.92 -0.82 -9.82
N VAL A 92 -11.93 -0.06 -9.37
CA VAL A 92 -11.77 1.35 -9.74
C VAL A 92 -10.37 1.59 -10.29
N THR A 93 -10.29 2.20 -11.47
CA THR A 93 -9.00 2.69 -11.99
C THR A 93 -8.77 4.08 -11.41
N ALA A 94 -7.68 4.27 -10.68
CA ALA A 94 -7.37 5.51 -9.99
C ALA A 94 -5.86 5.78 -10.02
N THR A 95 -5.48 7.04 -10.22
CA THR A 95 -4.10 7.48 -10.08
C THR A 95 -3.85 7.92 -8.65
N LEU A 96 -2.75 7.46 -8.05
CA LEU A 96 -2.20 8.08 -6.85
C LEU A 96 -1.00 8.95 -7.23
N GLN A 97 -0.96 10.15 -6.67
CA GLN A 97 0.09 11.13 -6.89
C GLN A 97 0.59 11.61 -5.53
N VAL A 98 1.92 11.63 -5.35
CA VAL A 98 2.55 12.16 -4.14
C VAL A 98 2.89 13.63 -4.35
N TYR A 99 2.62 14.45 -3.35
CA TYR A 99 3.10 15.83 -3.33
C TYR A 99 4.56 15.86 -2.85
N SER A 100 5.48 16.18 -3.76
CA SER A 100 6.86 16.52 -3.41
C SER A 100 7.25 17.79 -4.18
N HIS A 101 8.04 18.66 -3.55
CA HIS A 101 8.30 20.04 -3.99
C HIS A 101 8.97 20.17 -5.39
N PHE A 102 9.40 19.06 -6.01
CA PHE A 102 10.11 19.07 -7.31
C PHE A 102 9.79 17.92 -8.27
N LEU A 103 8.94 16.94 -7.91
CA LEU A 103 8.62 15.81 -8.79
C LEU A 103 7.12 15.52 -8.74
N TYR A 104 6.41 15.95 -9.79
CA TYR A 104 5.03 15.56 -10.06
C TYR A 104 5.05 14.18 -10.71
N GLN A 105 4.85 13.12 -9.94
CA GLN A 105 4.76 11.77 -10.50
C GLN A 105 3.33 11.25 -10.37
N VAL A 106 2.72 11.07 -11.54
CA VAL A 106 1.35 10.59 -11.74
C VAL A 106 1.47 9.10 -12.06
N VAL A 107 1.01 8.21 -11.19
CA VAL A 107 1.04 6.76 -11.44
C VAL A 107 -0.37 6.19 -11.39
N LEU A 108 -0.84 5.65 -12.51
CA LEU A 108 -2.18 5.07 -12.62
C LEU A 108 -2.19 3.65 -12.04
N VAL A 109 -3.05 3.41 -11.06
CA VAL A 109 -3.30 2.08 -10.47
C VAL A 109 -4.64 1.57 -10.98
N HIS A 110 -4.67 0.30 -11.36
CA HIS A 110 -5.91 -0.46 -11.26
C HIS A 110 -6.03 -0.85 -9.79
N MET A 111 -6.65 0.01 -8.97
CA MET A 111 -7.12 -0.39 -7.64
C MET A 111 -8.35 -1.25 -7.87
N ALA A 112 -8.14 -2.48 -8.35
CA ALA A 112 -8.94 -3.56 -7.78
C ALA A 112 -8.63 -3.45 -6.30
N LEU A 113 -9.63 -3.05 -5.50
CA LEU A 113 -9.55 -3.12 -4.05
C LEU A 113 -8.98 -4.52 -3.77
N LEU A 114 -7.67 -4.61 -3.48
CA LEU A 114 -6.95 -5.88 -3.37
C LEU A 114 -7.24 -6.44 -1.97
N ILE A 115 -8.50 -6.38 -1.59
CA ILE A 115 -9.10 -7.07 -0.47
C ILE A 115 -9.42 -8.47 -1.00
N CYS A 116 -8.45 -9.18 -1.59
CA CYS A 116 -8.69 -10.52 -2.17
C CYS A 116 -7.41 -11.36 -2.35
N LEU A 117 -6.26 -10.92 -1.82
CA LEU A 117 -5.09 -11.78 -1.68
C LEU A 117 -4.53 -11.63 -0.27
#